data_AF-A0A0U3ULH4-F1
#
_entry.id   AF-A0A0U3ULH4-F1
#
_cell.length_a   1.000
_cell.length_b   1.000
_cell.length_c   1.000
_cell.angle_alpha   90.00
_cell.angle_beta   90.00
_cell.angle_gamma   90.00
#
_symmetry.space_group_name_H-M   'P 1'
#
loop_
_entity.id
_entity.type
_entity.pdbx_description
1 polymer ?
#
loop_
_entity_poly.entity_id
_entity_poly.type
_entity_poly.pdbx_seq_one_letter_code
_entity_poly.pdbx_strand_id
1 'polypeptide(L)'
;MSRRTRVLLLLLLHLAGLLLGWPAEAVRVRKKATRTRSCMDLPEEILEQMFGRLSVGVMSAFHHALQLEPQDKLNLTCPNTARSPTDRKTRLPVNLLSISPWAYRISYDPTRYPRNIPEAYCLCKGCLIGPHREESDQHRSTPVYAPSVILKRTGSCVGGRHSYTEIYVSIAVGCTCVPLLEKERSGQRGNQSLERAEPKAGRLISAGKKV
;
A
#
# COMPACT_ATOMS: atom_id res chain seq x y z
N MET A 1 1.84 78.12 56.94
CA MET A 1 1.74 76.64 57.01
C MET A 1 2.77 76.12 58.01
N SER A 2 2.33 75.47 59.09
CA SER A 2 3.19 75.07 60.21
C SER A 2 4.23 74.02 59.80
N ARG A 3 5.42 74.06 60.39
CA ARG A 3 6.51 73.08 60.15
C ARG A 3 6.01 71.64 60.34
N ARG A 4 5.04 71.43 61.25
CA ARG A 4 4.36 70.15 61.50
C ARG A 4 3.52 69.65 60.33
N THR A 5 2.79 70.54 59.64
CA THR A 5 1.98 70.17 58.47
C THR A 5 2.82 69.73 57.26
N ARG A 6 4.02 70.32 57.08
CA ARG A 6 4.94 69.90 56.00
C ARG A 6 5.54 68.52 56.27
N VAL A 7 5.88 68.21 57.52
CA VAL A 7 6.42 66.90 57.91
C VAL A 7 5.38 65.79 57.73
N LEU A 8 4.12 66.04 58.11
CA LEU A 8 3.03 65.08 57.91
C LEU A 8 2.75 64.79 56.43
N LEU A 9 2.78 65.82 55.57
CA LEU A 9 2.61 65.66 54.12
C LEU A 9 3.74 64.84 53.49
N LEU A 10 4.99 65.07 53.91
CA LEU A 10 6.14 64.31 53.43
C LEU A 10 6.11 62.84 53.90
N LEU A 11 5.65 62.58 55.13
CA LEU A 11 5.45 61.22 55.64
C LEU A 11 4.35 60.50 54.87
N LEU A 12 3.21 61.16 54.59
CA LEU A 12 2.13 60.59 53.80
C LEU A 12 2.56 60.29 52.35
N LEU A 13 3.36 61.17 51.73
CA LEU A 13 3.92 60.95 50.40
C LEU A 13 4.92 59.78 50.38
N HIS A 14 5.75 59.63 51.42
CA HIS A 14 6.65 58.48 51.55
C HIS A 14 5.89 57.17 51.78
N LEU A 15 4.85 57.16 52.64
CA LEU A 15 4.00 55.99 52.84
C LEU A 15 3.25 55.60 51.56
N ALA A 16 2.77 56.56 50.79
CA ALA A 16 2.14 56.31 49.48
C ALA A 16 3.14 55.74 48.46
N GLY A 17 4.38 56.24 48.45
CA GLY A 17 5.46 55.72 47.60
C GLY A 17 5.86 54.27 47.95
N LEU A 18 5.84 53.90 49.24
CA LEU A 18 6.07 52.52 49.66
C LEU A 18 4.92 51.57 49.29
N LEU A 19 3.67 52.04 49.28
CA LEU A 19 2.49 51.22 48.97
C LEU A 19 2.27 50.99 47.46
N LEU A 20 2.83 51.83 46.59
CA LEU A 20 2.69 51.74 45.13
C LEU A 20 3.87 51.06 44.42
N GLY A 21 4.87 50.60 45.18
CA GLY A 21 6.18 50.18 44.67
C GLY A 21 6.40 48.66 44.51
N TRP A 22 5.36 47.84 44.36
CA TRP A 22 5.54 46.42 44.03
C TRP A 22 5.23 46.18 42.55
N PRO A 23 6.24 45.94 41.69
CA PRO A 23 5.98 45.41 40.38
C PRO A 23 5.43 43.99 40.59
N ALA A 24 4.19 43.76 40.19
CA ALA A 24 3.65 42.42 40.05
C ALA A 24 4.46 41.72 38.96
N GLU A 25 5.49 40.99 39.38
CA GLU A 25 6.26 40.13 38.51
C GLU A 25 5.31 39.04 38.02
N ALA A 26 4.75 39.25 36.83
CA ALA A 26 3.92 38.27 36.16
C ALA A 26 4.77 37.02 35.98
N VAL A 27 4.55 36.03 36.85
CA VAL A 27 5.05 34.67 36.69
C VAL A 27 4.49 34.18 35.37
N ARG A 28 5.28 34.34 34.30
CA ARG A 28 5.06 33.62 33.06
C ARG A 28 5.24 32.16 33.41
N VAL A 29 4.12 31.49 33.74
CA VAL A 29 4.01 30.05 33.65
C VAL A 29 4.30 29.74 32.19
N ARG A 30 5.57 29.43 31.92
CA ARG A 30 6.00 28.81 30.68
C ARG A 30 5.16 27.56 30.62
N LYS A 31 4.10 27.57 29.81
CA LYS A 31 3.37 26.37 29.42
C LYS A 31 4.43 25.45 28.88
N LYS A 32 4.94 24.55 29.73
CA LYS A 32 5.83 23.49 29.32
C LYS A 32 4.97 22.72 28.37
N ALA A 33 5.21 22.91 27.07
CA ALA A 33 4.53 22.17 26.03
C ALA A 33 4.55 20.73 26.50
N THR A 34 3.39 20.20 26.84
CA THR A 34 3.24 18.81 27.25
C THR A 34 3.66 18.07 26.01
N ARG A 35 4.93 17.65 26.00
CA ARG A 35 5.51 16.86 24.92
C ARG A 35 4.75 15.55 25.04
N THR A 36 3.62 15.46 24.35
CA THR A 36 2.81 14.24 24.25
C THR A 36 3.79 13.20 23.75
N ARG A 37 4.26 12.36 24.68
CA ARG A 37 5.28 11.37 24.39
C ARG A 37 4.62 10.43 23.39
N SER A 38 5.17 10.38 22.17
CA SER A 38 4.66 9.46 21.16
C SER A 38 4.72 8.05 21.74
N CYS A 39 3.66 7.28 21.51
CA CYS A 39 3.60 5.90 21.97
C CYS A 39 4.64 5.07 21.22
N MET A 40 5.31 4.20 21.96
CA MET A 40 6.34 3.32 21.42
C MET A 40 5.73 2.00 20.99
N ASP A 41 6.33 1.33 20.01
CA ASP A 41 5.90 -0.02 19.65
C ASP A 41 6.22 -1.02 20.77
N LEU A 42 5.55 -2.16 20.78
CA LEU A 42 5.97 -3.28 21.64
C LEU A 42 7.40 -3.71 21.26
N PRO A 43 8.18 -4.28 22.20
CA PRO A 43 9.41 -5.00 21.87
C PRO A 43 9.15 -6.02 20.74
N GLU A 44 10.08 -6.10 19.79
CA GLU A 44 9.91 -6.90 18.57
C GLU A 44 9.74 -8.38 18.92
N GLU A 45 10.39 -8.87 19.98
CA GLU A 45 10.31 -10.24 20.48
C GLU A 45 8.88 -10.62 20.91
N ILE A 46 8.14 -9.66 21.49
CA ILE A 46 6.75 -9.89 21.89
C ILE A 46 5.85 -9.92 20.67
N LEU A 47 6.09 -9.05 19.69
CA LEU A 47 5.36 -9.06 18.42
C LEU A 47 5.61 -10.34 17.63
N GLU A 48 6.86 -10.81 17.58
CA GLU A 48 7.27 -12.11 17.02
C GLU A 48 6.53 -13.27 17.69
N GLN A 49 6.48 -13.28 19.02
CA GLN A 49 5.78 -14.31 19.77
C GLN A 49 4.26 -14.28 19.53
N MET A 50 3.63 -13.11 19.53
CA MET A 50 2.20 -12.95 19.23
C MET A 50 1.89 -13.42 17.82
N PHE A 51 2.67 -12.96 16.83
CA PHE A 51 2.50 -13.33 15.44
C PHE A 51 2.75 -14.82 15.22
N GLY A 52 3.80 -15.39 15.81
CA GLY A 52 4.15 -16.81 15.72
C GLY A 52 3.02 -17.72 16.20
N ARG A 53 2.29 -17.33 17.25
CA ARG A 53 1.11 -18.07 17.75
C ARG A 53 -0.07 -18.06 16.76
N LEU A 54 -0.23 -16.98 16.01
CA LEU A 54 -1.33 -16.81 15.05
C LEU A 54 -1.02 -17.42 13.67
N SER A 55 0.26 -17.53 13.34
CA SER A 55 0.76 -17.97 12.04
C SER A 55 1.27 -19.41 12.04
N VAL A 56 1.02 -20.17 13.12
CA VAL A 56 1.33 -21.61 13.20
C VAL A 56 0.69 -22.33 12.01
N GLY A 57 1.51 -23.02 11.21
CA GLY A 57 1.07 -23.70 9.98
C GLY A 57 1.10 -22.85 8.71
N VAL A 58 1.31 -21.53 8.80
CA VAL A 58 1.38 -20.59 7.66
C VAL A 58 2.74 -19.88 7.54
N MET A 59 3.58 -19.95 8.59
CA MET A 59 4.92 -19.34 8.73
C MET A 59 6.00 -19.76 7.71
N SER A 60 5.66 -20.53 6.68
CA SER A 60 6.61 -20.94 5.63
C SER A 60 6.51 -20.10 4.35
N ALA A 61 5.42 -19.32 4.16
CA ALA A 61 5.16 -18.70 2.85
C ALA A 61 6.14 -17.57 2.47
N PHE A 62 6.63 -16.78 3.43
CA PHE A 62 7.37 -15.54 3.14
C PHE A 62 8.86 -15.57 3.44
N HIS A 63 9.33 -16.58 4.18
CA HIS A 63 10.72 -16.61 4.65
C HIS A 63 11.71 -16.64 3.48
N HIS A 64 11.41 -17.42 2.44
CA HIS A 64 12.24 -17.46 1.23
C HIS A 64 12.14 -16.19 0.38
N ALA A 65 10.99 -15.50 0.36
CA ALA A 65 10.82 -14.27 -0.42
C ALA A 65 11.60 -13.09 0.19
N LEU A 66 11.70 -13.04 1.53
CA LEU A 66 12.50 -12.04 2.24
C LEU A 66 14.01 -12.30 2.18
N GLN A 67 14.41 -13.54 1.88
CA GLN A 67 15.81 -13.93 1.65
C GLN A 67 16.30 -13.63 0.23
N LEU A 68 15.39 -13.38 -0.71
CA LEU A 68 15.78 -12.90 -2.03
C LEU A 68 16.47 -11.55 -1.83
N GLU A 69 17.69 -11.39 -2.37
CA GLU A 69 18.32 -10.07 -2.46
C GLU A 69 17.30 -9.07 -2.99
N PRO A 70 17.27 -7.81 -2.50
CA PRO A 70 16.28 -6.82 -2.93
C PRO A 70 16.28 -6.69 -4.47
N GLN A 71 15.38 -7.45 -5.10
CA GLN A 71 15.15 -7.44 -6.55
C GLN A 71 14.57 -6.08 -6.99
N ASP A 72 14.30 -5.18 -6.04
CA ASP A 72 14.02 -3.75 -6.24
C ASP A 72 15.05 -3.04 -7.14
N LYS A 73 16.25 -3.62 -7.35
CA LYS A 73 17.27 -3.09 -8.26
C LYS A 73 17.31 -3.72 -9.66
N LEU A 74 16.55 -4.79 -9.90
CA LEU A 74 16.43 -5.38 -11.23
C LEU A 74 15.13 -4.86 -11.84
N ASN A 75 15.21 -4.11 -12.93
CA ASN A 75 14.06 -3.75 -13.77
C ASN A 75 13.52 -5.03 -14.44
N LEU A 76 12.90 -5.89 -13.65
CA LEU A 76 12.37 -7.18 -14.06
C LEU A 76 11.16 -6.90 -14.94
N THR A 77 11.35 -7.11 -16.23
CA THR A 77 10.29 -7.08 -17.23
C THR A 77 9.91 -8.52 -17.56
N CYS A 78 8.76 -8.74 -18.19
CA CYS A 78 8.44 -10.05 -18.77
C CYS A 78 9.67 -10.58 -19.55
N PRO A 79 10.21 -11.77 -19.19
CA PRO A 79 11.42 -12.27 -19.80
C PRO A 79 11.13 -12.61 -21.26
N ASN A 80 11.57 -11.74 -22.17
CA ASN A 80 11.49 -11.98 -23.60
C ASN A 80 12.75 -12.73 -24.06
N THR A 81 12.58 -13.58 -25.07
CA THR A 81 13.51 -14.59 -25.63
C THR A 81 14.93 -14.14 -26.03
N ALA A 82 15.35 -12.90 -25.80
CA ALA A 82 16.59 -12.36 -26.35
C ALA A 82 17.77 -12.22 -25.37
N ARG A 83 17.60 -12.42 -24.05
CA ARG A 83 18.77 -12.43 -23.14
C ARG A 83 19.35 -13.83 -23.03
N SER A 84 20.34 -14.04 -23.92
CA SER A 84 21.38 -15.06 -23.87
C SER A 84 21.85 -15.39 -22.45
N PRO A 85 22.15 -16.67 -22.17
CA PRO A 85 22.54 -17.17 -20.86
C PRO A 85 23.98 -16.75 -20.51
N THR A 86 24.18 -15.49 -20.16
CA THR A 86 25.45 -15.04 -19.55
C THR A 86 25.34 -15.03 -18.03
N ASP A 87 24.96 -16.18 -17.47
CA ASP A 87 25.47 -16.62 -16.17
C ASP A 87 25.19 -18.12 -16.02
N ARG A 88 26.07 -18.97 -16.58
CA ARG A 88 25.93 -20.44 -16.54
C ARG A 88 26.10 -21.04 -15.13
N LYS A 89 26.06 -20.24 -14.05
CA LYS A 89 26.36 -20.71 -12.69
C LYS A 89 25.29 -20.41 -11.64
N THR A 90 24.25 -19.63 -11.93
CA THR A 90 23.18 -19.33 -10.97
C THR A 90 21.90 -20.09 -11.32
N ARG A 91 21.51 -21.04 -10.47
CA ARG A 91 20.20 -21.72 -10.56
C ARG A 91 19.12 -20.67 -10.34
N LEU A 92 18.39 -20.31 -11.40
CA LEU A 92 17.31 -19.33 -11.31
C LEU A 92 16.24 -19.78 -10.29
N PRO A 93 15.66 -18.86 -9.52
CA PRO A 93 14.61 -19.19 -8.57
C PRO A 93 13.31 -19.56 -9.28
N VAL A 94 12.46 -20.33 -8.61
CA VAL A 94 11.22 -20.91 -9.18
C VAL A 94 10.29 -19.86 -9.80
N ASN A 95 10.24 -18.65 -9.23
CA ASN A 95 9.41 -17.55 -9.70
C ASN A 95 9.78 -17.06 -11.11
N LEU A 96 11.05 -17.20 -11.53
CA LEU A 96 11.50 -16.84 -12.88
C LEU A 96 11.41 -18.03 -13.86
N LEU A 97 11.37 -19.26 -13.35
CA LEU A 97 11.25 -20.47 -14.16
C LEU A 97 9.79 -20.77 -14.56
N SER A 98 8.82 -20.27 -13.81
CA SER A 98 7.38 -20.40 -14.05
C SER A 98 6.95 -19.92 -15.45
N ILE A 99 5.89 -20.54 -15.99
CA ILE A 99 5.20 -20.09 -17.21
C ILE A 99 4.48 -18.74 -17.02
N SER A 100 4.16 -18.41 -15.77
CA SER A 100 3.60 -17.12 -15.36
C SER A 100 4.57 -16.50 -14.36
N PRO A 101 5.70 -15.92 -14.81
CA PRO A 101 6.77 -15.50 -13.92
C PRO A 101 6.35 -14.29 -13.07
N TRP A 102 6.88 -14.22 -11.86
CA TRP A 102 6.59 -13.14 -10.91
C TRP A 102 7.84 -12.63 -10.22
N ALA A 103 7.73 -11.41 -9.70
CA ALA A 103 8.69 -10.81 -8.79
C ALA A 103 7.96 -10.36 -7.53
N TYR A 104 8.73 -10.00 -6.50
CA TYR A 104 8.19 -9.49 -5.26
C TYR A 104 8.49 -8.00 -5.13
N ARG A 105 7.54 -7.25 -4.60
CA ARG A 105 7.75 -5.90 -4.08
C ARG A 105 7.58 -5.94 -2.56
N ILE A 106 8.40 -5.20 -1.83
CA ILE A 106 8.29 -5.16 -0.37
C ILE A 106 7.31 -4.05 0.04
N SER A 107 6.17 -4.45 0.59
CA SER A 107 5.17 -3.58 1.19
C SER A 107 5.60 -3.26 2.63
N TYR A 108 6.12 -2.05 2.85
CA TYR A 108 6.49 -1.54 4.17
C TYR A 108 5.35 -0.74 4.81
N ASP A 109 5.02 -1.06 6.05
CA ASP A 109 4.07 -0.30 6.86
C ASP A 109 4.50 -0.34 8.33
N PRO A 110 4.84 0.82 8.93
CA PRO A 110 5.31 0.88 10.31
C PRO A 110 4.20 0.59 11.33
N THR A 111 2.93 0.61 10.91
CA THR A 111 1.75 0.43 11.78
C THR A 111 1.29 -1.01 11.88
N ARG A 112 2.05 -1.97 11.32
CA ARG A 112 1.75 -3.40 11.43
C ARG A 112 2.99 -4.23 11.72
N TYR A 113 2.77 -5.47 12.12
CA TYR A 113 3.80 -6.49 12.25
C TYR A 113 3.35 -7.77 11.51
N PRO A 114 4.19 -8.39 10.65
CA PRO A 114 5.53 -7.91 10.25
C PRO A 114 5.44 -6.63 9.41
N ARG A 115 6.42 -5.73 9.59
CA ARG A 115 6.44 -4.42 8.92
C ARG A 115 6.66 -4.54 7.42
N ASN A 116 7.48 -5.51 7.02
CA ASN A 116 7.79 -5.82 5.63
C ASN A 116 7.01 -7.06 5.19
N ILE A 117 6.23 -6.93 4.13
CA ILE A 117 5.49 -8.03 3.52
C ILE A 117 5.88 -8.11 2.04
N PRO A 118 6.40 -9.24 1.54
CA PRO A 118 6.66 -9.42 0.13
C PRO A 118 5.36 -9.73 -0.61
N GLU A 119 4.96 -8.85 -1.52
CA GLU A 119 3.80 -9.03 -2.38
C GLU A 119 4.24 -9.40 -3.80
N ALA A 120 3.75 -10.52 -4.30
CA ALA A 120 4.03 -10.96 -5.66
C ALA A 120 3.29 -10.09 -6.70
N TYR A 121 3.95 -9.84 -7.83
CA TYR A 121 3.34 -9.26 -9.02
C TYR A 121 3.82 -9.99 -10.27
N CYS A 122 2.92 -10.17 -11.24
CA CYS A 122 3.23 -10.91 -12.45
C CYS A 122 4.06 -10.03 -13.40
N LEU A 123 5.10 -10.61 -13.99
CA LEU A 123 5.96 -9.91 -14.93
C LEU A 123 5.37 -9.81 -16.34
N CYS A 124 4.56 -10.80 -16.72
CA CYS A 124 3.91 -10.91 -18.03
C CYS A 124 2.39 -10.70 -17.90
N LYS A 125 1.73 -10.32 -19.00
CA LYS A 125 0.26 -10.21 -19.07
C LYS A 125 -0.35 -11.58 -19.39
N GLY A 126 0.19 -12.25 -20.40
CA GLY A 126 -0.10 -13.62 -20.79
C GLY A 126 0.85 -14.62 -20.11
N CYS A 127 0.88 -15.85 -20.65
CA CYS A 127 1.74 -16.92 -20.13
C CYS A 127 2.74 -17.38 -21.18
N LEU A 128 3.91 -17.80 -20.73
CA LEU A 128 5.03 -18.26 -21.56
C LEU A 128 4.87 -19.75 -21.92
N ILE A 129 3.97 -20.05 -22.85
CA ILE A 129 3.61 -21.43 -23.26
C ILE A 129 4.20 -21.79 -24.63
N GLY A 130 4.58 -20.81 -25.45
CA GLY A 130 5.11 -21.07 -26.79
C GLY A 130 6.44 -21.85 -26.79
N PRO A 131 6.84 -22.44 -27.94
CA PRO A 131 8.04 -23.29 -28.08
C PRO A 131 9.36 -22.59 -27.69
N HIS A 132 9.33 -21.27 -27.52
CA HIS A 132 10.46 -20.48 -27.04
C HIS A 132 10.15 -19.66 -25.78
N ARG A 133 9.17 -20.00 -24.95
CA ARG A 133 8.66 -19.10 -23.88
C ARG A 133 8.07 -17.81 -24.47
N GLU A 134 7.39 -17.93 -25.60
CA GLU A 134 6.60 -16.82 -26.14
C GLU A 134 5.32 -16.64 -25.33
N GLU A 135 4.95 -15.38 -25.12
CA GLU A 135 3.73 -14.99 -24.41
C GLU A 135 2.50 -15.32 -25.28
N SER A 136 1.58 -16.11 -24.72
CA SER A 136 0.31 -16.45 -25.36
C SER A 136 -0.79 -15.46 -24.96
N ASP A 137 -1.45 -14.86 -25.95
CA ASP A 137 -2.60 -13.99 -25.77
C ASP A 137 -3.90 -14.73 -25.40
N GLN A 138 -3.90 -16.08 -25.43
CA GLN A 138 -5.08 -16.88 -25.03
C GLN A 138 -5.12 -17.12 -23.51
N HIS A 139 -4.04 -16.83 -22.81
CA HIS A 139 -3.90 -17.04 -21.38
C HIS A 139 -3.54 -15.74 -20.68
N ARG A 140 -3.75 -15.71 -19.37
CA ARG A 140 -3.44 -14.56 -18.52
C ARG A 140 -2.66 -15.00 -17.30
N SER A 141 -1.55 -14.33 -17.04
CA SER A 141 -0.85 -14.41 -15.77
C SER A 141 -1.67 -13.67 -14.71
N THR A 142 -2.11 -14.40 -13.68
CA THR A 142 -2.98 -13.88 -12.61
C THR A 142 -2.33 -14.12 -11.26
N PRO A 143 -2.29 -13.12 -10.36
CA PRO A 143 -1.74 -13.30 -9.02
C PRO A 143 -2.58 -14.29 -8.21
N VAL A 144 -1.89 -15.17 -7.48
CA VAL A 144 -2.49 -16.11 -6.52
C VAL A 144 -2.37 -15.50 -5.13
N TYR A 145 -3.50 -15.43 -4.42
CA TYR A 145 -3.57 -14.85 -3.09
C TYR A 145 -3.65 -15.93 -2.01
N ALA A 146 -2.93 -15.72 -0.92
CA ALA A 146 -3.03 -16.52 0.29
C ALA A 146 -3.56 -15.66 1.45
N PRO A 147 -4.47 -16.20 2.30
CA PRO A 147 -4.85 -15.54 3.53
C PRO A 147 -3.65 -15.51 4.49
N SER A 148 -3.43 -14.37 5.13
CA SER A 148 -2.33 -14.17 6.07
C SER A 148 -2.76 -13.28 7.22
N VAL A 149 -2.34 -13.62 8.43
CA VAL A 149 -2.58 -12.80 9.62
C VAL A 149 -1.51 -11.73 9.74
N ILE A 150 -1.88 -10.54 10.20
CA ILE A 150 -0.95 -9.48 10.62
C ILE A 150 -1.41 -8.87 11.94
N LEU A 151 -0.48 -8.34 12.73
CA LEU A 151 -0.78 -7.57 13.93
C LEU A 151 -0.83 -6.09 13.55
N LYS A 152 -2.00 -5.47 13.61
CA LYS A 152 -2.18 -4.05 13.31
C LYS A 152 -2.15 -3.21 14.58
N ARG A 153 -1.41 -2.12 14.55
CA ARG A 153 -1.36 -1.11 15.61
C ARG A 153 -2.76 -0.51 15.79
N THR A 154 -3.19 -0.48 17.03
CA THR A 154 -4.41 0.22 17.44
C THR A 154 -4.10 1.65 17.86
N GLY A 155 -5.09 2.55 17.79
CA GLY A 155 -4.95 3.93 18.24
C GLY A 155 -4.82 4.09 19.76
N SER A 156 -5.03 3.01 20.53
CA SER A 156 -4.89 3.03 21.99
C SER A 156 -3.43 2.87 22.42
N CYS A 157 -3.10 3.56 23.51
CA CYS A 157 -1.77 3.58 24.10
C CYS A 157 -1.87 3.19 25.57
N VAL A 158 -1.29 2.04 25.92
CA VAL A 158 -1.35 1.48 27.27
C VAL A 158 0.07 1.49 27.83
N GLY A 159 0.29 2.17 28.95
CA GLY A 159 1.63 2.26 29.57
C GLY A 159 2.70 2.89 28.66
N GLY A 160 2.31 3.75 27.72
CA GLY A 160 3.23 4.38 26.75
C GLY A 160 3.60 3.49 25.55
N ARG A 161 2.96 2.33 25.42
CA ARG A 161 3.14 1.41 24.28
C ARG A 161 1.86 1.31 23.45
N HIS A 162 2.00 1.14 22.15
CA HIS A 162 0.87 0.87 21.27
C HIS A 162 0.28 -0.52 21.54
N SER A 163 -1.03 -0.66 21.58
CA SER A 163 -1.65 -2.00 21.55
C SER A 163 -1.82 -2.51 20.11
N TYR A 164 -1.91 -3.82 19.93
CA TYR A 164 -2.03 -4.48 18.63
C TYR A 164 -3.23 -5.43 18.61
N THR A 165 -3.86 -5.54 17.45
CA THR A 165 -4.95 -6.48 17.18
C THR A 165 -4.64 -7.28 15.92
N GLU A 166 -5.01 -8.55 15.91
CA GLU A 166 -4.90 -9.38 14.71
C GLU A 166 -5.93 -8.98 13.65
N ILE A 167 -5.51 -8.99 12.39
CA ILE A 167 -6.40 -8.90 11.22
C ILE A 167 -5.91 -9.86 10.14
N TYR A 168 -6.84 -10.34 9.32
CA TYR A 168 -6.53 -11.19 8.17
C TYR A 168 -6.50 -10.35 6.89
N VAL A 169 -5.44 -10.52 6.11
CA VAL A 169 -5.21 -9.84 4.84
C VAL A 169 -4.93 -10.87 3.75
N SER A 170 -5.17 -10.47 2.51
CA SER A 170 -4.93 -11.29 1.32
C SER A 170 -3.63 -10.85 0.67
N ILE A 171 -2.60 -11.71 0.66
CA ILE A 171 -1.27 -11.39 0.14
C ILE A 171 -1.03 -12.20 -1.13
N ALA A 172 -0.61 -11.54 -2.21
CA ALA A 172 -0.20 -12.22 -3.42
C ALA A 172 1.11 -12.98 -3.17
N VAL A 173 1.09 -14.30 -3.30
CA VAL A 173 2.26 -15.18 -3.05
C VAL A 173 2.98 -15.64 -4.31
N GLY A 174 2.32 -15.51 -5.46
CA GLY A 174 2.90 -15.85 -6.76
C GLY A 174 1.93 -15.55 -7.89
N CYS A 175 2.24 -16.03 -9.09
CA CYS A 175 1.35 -15.93 -10.25
C CYS A 175 1.09 -17.30 -10.84
N THR A 176 -0.14 -17.49 -11.33
CA THR A 176 -0.58 -18.68 -12.06
C THR A 176 -1.05 -18.31 -13.46
N CYS A 177 -1.14 -19.30 -14.33
CA CYS A 177 -1.63 -19.15 -15.69
C CYS A 177 -3.08 -19.62 -15.79
N VAL A 178 -3.97 -18.76 -16.27
CA VAL A 178 -5.39 -19.09 -16.50
C VAL A 178 -5.78 -18.83 -17.96
N PRO A 179 -6.65 -19.64 -18.56
CA PRO A 179 -7.19 -19.36 -19.89
C PRO A 179 -8.10 -18.12 -19.84
N LEU A 180 -8.07 -17.29 -20.89
CA LEU A 180 -9.05 -16.22 -21.05
C LEU A 180 -10.42 -16.82 -21.35
N LEU A 181 -11.39 -16.56 -20.48
CA LEU A 181 -12.79 -16.92 -20.73
C LEU A 181 -13.36 -15.95 -21.77
N GLU A 182 -14.01 -16.47 -22.82
CA GLU A 182 -14.46 -15.71 -24.00
C GLU A 182 -15.47 -14.58 -23.74
N LYS A 183 -15.90 -14.37 -22.49
CA LYS A 183 -16.86 -13.32 -22.09
C LYS A 183 -16.35 -11.89 -22.33
N GLU A 184 -15.04 -11.68 -22.48
CA GLU A 184 -14.45 -10.39 -22.89
C GLU A 184 -14.52 -10.16 -24.41
N ARG A 185 -14.61 -11.20 -25.25
CA ARG A 185 -14.71 -11.05 -26.73
C ARG A 185 -16.06 -10.47 -27.17
N SER A 186 -17.12 -10.70 -26.41
CA SER A 186 -18.48 -10.22 -26.72
C SER A 186 -18.70 -8.73 -26.45
N GLY A 187 -17.90 -8.11 -25.55
CA GLY A 187 -18.01 -6.68 -25.23
C GLY A 187 -17.46 -5.74 -26.30
N GLN A 188 -16.57 -6.24 -27.17
CA GLN A 188 -15.96 -5.47 -28.26
C GLN A 188 -16.62 -5.71 -29.63
N ARG A 189 -17.39 -6.80 -29.78
CA ARG A 189 -18.14 -7.11 -31.01
C ARG A 189 -19.50 -6.41 -31.09
N GLY A 190 -19.99 -5.87 -29.97
CA GLY A 190 -21.30 -5.19 -29.87
C GLY A 190 -21.35 -3.78 -30.45
N ASN A 191 -20.21 -3.17 -30.81
CA ASN A 191 -20.15 -1.78 -31.29
C ASN A 191 -19.99 -1.65 -32.82
N GLN A 192 -20.11 -2.74 -33.58
CA GLN A 192 -20.02 -2.72 -35.07
C GLN A 192 -21.32 -3.13 -35.77
N SER A 193 -22.45 -3.13 -35.09
CA SER A 193 -23.72 -3.45 -35.73
C SER A 193 -24.79 -2.47 -35.29
N LEU A 194 -24.80 -1.28 -35.90
CA LEU A 194 -25.96 -0.40 -36.07
C LEU A 194 -25.58 0.78 -36.99
N GLU A 195 -25.44 0.51 -38.29
CA GLU A 195 -25.82 1.49 -39.32
C GLU A 195 -26.93 0.86 -40.15
N ARG A 196 -28.07 1.53 -40.07
CA ARG A 196 -29.37 1.18 -40.63
C ARG A 196 -29.43 1.71 -42.06
N ALA A 197 -29.72 0.86 -43.05
CA ALA A 197 -30.17 1.29 -44.37
C ALA A 197 -31.50 0.59 -44.70
N GLU A 198 -32.55 1.41 -44.78
CA GLU A 198 -33.95 1.04 -45.05
C GLU A 198 -34.21 0.77 -46.56
N PRO A 199 -35.39 0.20 -46.93
CA PRO A 199 -35.56 -0.64 -48.12
C PRO A 199 -35.81 0.16 -49.41
N LYS A 200 -35.28 -0.33 -50.54
CA LYS A 200 -35.55 0.24 -51.87
C LYS A 200 -36.93 -0.18 -52.39
N ALA A 201 -37.76 0.84 -52.59
CA ALA A 201 -39.06 0.77 -53.26
C ALA A 201 -38.95 0.24 -54.70
N GLY A 202 -39.97 -0.52 -55.12
CA GLY A 202 -40.06 -1.14 -56.43
C GLY A 202 -40.26 -0.14 -57.58
N ARG A 203 -39.83 -0.55 -58.77
CA ARG A 203 -40.22 0.10 -60.03
C ARG A 203 -40.73 -0.97 -61.01
N LEU A 204 -41.95 -0.70 -61.47
CA LEU A 204 -42.73 -1.43 -62.45
C LEU A 204 -41.96 -1.70 -63.75
N ILE A 205 -42.10 -2.92 -64.28
CA ILE A 205 -41.86 -3.21 -65.70
C ILE A 205 -43.23 -3.48 -66.33
N SER A 206 -43.57 -2.67 -67.34
CA SER A 206 -44.71 -2.86 -68.23
C SER A 206 -44.25 -2.77 -69.68
N ALA A 207 -44.44 -3.86 -70.42
CA ALA A 207 -44.82 -3.96 -71.84
C ALA A 207 -44.79 -5.47 -72.18
N GLY A 208 -45.91 -6.18 -72.37
CA GLY A 208 -46.70 -6.24 -73.62
C GLY A 208 -45.93 -7.06 -74.67
N LYS A 209 -46.39 -8.20 -75.23
CA LYS A 209 -47.71 -8.53 -75.78
C LYS A 209 -47.73 -10.03 -76.19
N LYS A 210 -48.84 -10.73 -75.98
CA LYS A 210 -49.14 -12.08 -76.52
C LYS A 210 -49.70 -11.95 -77.95
N VAL A 211 -49.26 -12.80 -78.89
CA VAL A 211 -50.05 -13.80 -79.67
C VAL A 211 -49.06 -14.87 -80.11
#